data_AF-A0A158M334-F1
#
_entry.id   AF-A0A158M334-F1
#
_cell.length_a   1.000
_cell.length_b   1.000
_cell.length_c   1.000
_cell.angle_alpha   90.00
_cell.angle_beta   90.00
_cell.angle_gamma   90.00
#
_symmetry.space_group_name_H-M   'P 1'
#
loop_
_entity.id
_entity.type
_entity.pdbx_description
1 polymer ?
#
loop_
_entity_poly.entity_id
_entity_poly.type
_entity_poly.pdbx_seq_one_letter_code
_entity_poly.pdbx_strand_id
1 'polypeptide(L)'
;MTESSVVLLRLEQWLQQSRPPRGTHLPAQQLADLLAVSRSPVSHALAVLAERGWLRRQPHRGYYVDRLPEPGGDTRSVSAPTGPVDDTLQPLRMCMAVVPAALLEPGYRIEPTVMRRLRQQESRMHALHDAARAQLELDFYVALTEAARNPYFSDAIRRLPQPCGLRSVKDTHWREHVGQRLAVLDLLEHGYNEAASRLMTSHFRSTLSGLAEQSQASRQVEGENKMKLDDKIRAAFLVEGRLRASINVGNPILARRQEQGGAAGVSVDLAREFAKWLQADLELVVFASAGESVDAVAAENADIGFFAIDPKRAEQIAFTPPLRHHRGGLSRAGGLASHGTGGGR
;
A
#
# COMPACT_ATOMS: atom_id res chain seq x y z
N MET A 1 -16.25 15.07 12.35
CA MET A 1 -16.49 13.62 12.23
C MET A 1 -17.59 13.26 13.21
N THR A 2 -18.67 12.60 12.77
CA THR A 2 -19.79 12.25 13.65
C THR A 2 -19.43 11.03 14.52
N GLU A 3 -20.04 10.93 15.70
CA GLU A 3 -19.83 9.84 16.66
C GLU A 3 -20.09 8.46 16.01
N SER A 4 -21.06 8.38 15.09
CA SER A 4 -21.39 7.17 14.32
C SER A 4 -20.28 6.73 13.37
N SER A 5 -19.51 7.66 12.78
CA SER A 5 -18.38 7.31 11.89
C SER A 5 -17.20 6.71 12.65
N VAL A 6 -16.96 7.16 13.89
CA VAL A 6 -15.89 6.62 14.74
C VAL A 6 -16.24 5.20 15.22
N VAL A 7 -17.51 4.95 15.58
CA VAL A 7 -17.98 3.62 15.99
C VAL A 7 -17.90 2.61 14.84
N LEU A 8 -18.22 3.03 13.61
CA LEU A 8 -18.09 2.19 12.43
C LEU A 8 -16.65 1.73 12.19
N LEU A 9 -15.68 2.65 12.21
CA LEU A 9 -14.26 2.33 12.03
C LEU A 9 -13.73 1.39 13.12
N ARG A 10 -14.12 1.61 14.38
CA ARG A 10 -13.72 0.75 15.50
C ARG A 10 -14.31 -0.66 15.35
N LEU A 11 -15.55 -0.77 14.88
CA LEU A 11 -16.21 -2.06 14.66
C LEU A 11 -15.60 -2.83 13.48
N GLU A 12 -15.22 -2.13 12.40
CA GLU A 12 -14.48 -2.70 11.27
C GLU A 12 -13.13 -3.28 11.72
N GLN A 13 -12.37 -2.48 12.49
CA GLN A 13 -11.09 -2.89 13.02
C GLN A 13 -11.22 -4.12 13.93
N TRP A 14 -12.23 -4.15 14.80
CA TRP A 14 -12.49 -5.30 15.66
C TRP A 14 -12.84 -6.57 14.87
N LEU A 15 -13.71 -6.47 13.86
CA LEU A 15 -14.07 -7.61 12.99
C LEU A 15 -12.86 -8.16 12.23
N GLN A 16 -11.98 -7.28 11.76
CA GLN A 16 -10.74 -7.66 11.08
C GLN A 16 -9.73 -8.34 12.01
N GLN A 17 -9.68 -7.95 13.29
CA GLN A 17 -8.80 -8.54 14.30
C GLN A 17 -9.32 -9.87 14.84
N SER A 18 -10.62 -9.93 15.15
CA SER A 18 -11.25 -11.09 15.81
C SER A 18 -11.66 -12.19 14.83
N ARG A 19 -11.92 -11.84 13.56
CA ARG A 19 -12.31 -12.76 12.47
C ARG A 19 -13.31 -13.85 12.89
N PRO A 20 -14.49 -13.47 13.40
CA PRO A 20 -15.52 -14.44 13.73
C PRO A 20 -15.89 -15.27 12.48
N PRO A 21 -16.09 -16.59 12.62
CA PRO A 21 -16.49 -17.46 11.51
C PRO A 21 -17.76 -17.01 10.80
N ARG A 22 -17.92 -17.46 9.56
CA ARG A 22 -19.13 -17.26 8.78
C ARG A 22 -20.35 -17.81 9.55
N GLY A 23 -21.40 -17.01 9.67
CA GLY A 23 -22.61 -17.37 10.41
C GLY A 23 -22.57 -17.07 11.91
N THR A 24 -21.50 -16.48 12.44
CA THR A 24 -21.47 -16.02 13.85
C THR A 24 -22.45 -14.87 14.06
N HIS A 25 -23.24 -14.95 15.14
CA HIS A 25 -24.17 -13.89 15.54
C HIS A 25 -23.42 -12.73 16.23
N LEU A 26 -23.75 -11.50 15.86
CA LEU A 26 -23.18 -10.27 16.40
C LEU A 26 -24.23 -9.49 17.21
N PRO A 27 -24.36 -9.75 18.53
CA PRO A 27 -25.32 -9.05 19.38
C PRO A 27 -24.90 -7.58 19.59
N ALA A 28 -25.77 -6.66 19.19
CA ALA A 28 -25.51 -5.22 19.25
C ALA A 28 -25.24 -4.70 20.67
N GLN A 29 -25.85 -5.30 21.71
CA GLN A 29 -25.64 -4.89 23.10
C GLN A 29 -24.22 -5.24 23.58
N GLN A 30 -23.75 -6.46 23.33
CA GLN A 30 -22.42 -6.91 23.72
C GLN A 30 -21.31 -6.12 22.98
N LEU A 31 -21.55 -5.76 21.72
CA LEU A 31 -20.63 -4.90 20.95
C LEU A 31 -20.63 -3.45 21.47
N ALA A 32 -21.76 -2.96 21.99
CA ALA A 32 -21.84 -1.65 22.62
C ALA A 32 -21.07 -1.62 23.94
N ASP A 33 -21.22 -2.66 24.76
CA ASP A 33 -20.50 -2.82 26.02
C ASP A 33 -18.97 -2.93 25.77
N LEU A 34 -18.56 -3.71 24.75
CA LEU A 34 -17.16 -3.87 24.36
C LEU A 34 -16.51 -2.58 23.85
N LEU A 35 -17.27 -1.75 23.14
CA LEU A 35 -16.79 -0.49 22.56
C LEU A 35 -17.01 0.71 23.49
N ALA A 36 -17.58 0.49 24.69
CA ALA A 36 -17.96 1.50 25.68
C ALA A 36 -18.84 2.63 25.11
N VAL A 37 -19.82 2.28 24.25
CA VAL A 37 -20.74 3.22 23.60
C VAL A 37 -22.20 2.79 23.79
N SER A 38 -23.15 3.66 23.45
CA SER A 38 -24.57 3.30 23.46
C SER A 38 -24.93 2.35 22.29
N ARG A 39 -26.02 1.60 22.44
CA ARG A 39 -26.48 0.61 21.45
C ARG A 39 -26.87 1.23 20.08
N SER A 40 -27.28 2.50 20.06
CA SER A 40 -27.80 3.16 18.86
C SER A 40 -26.72 3.35 17.76
N PRO A 41 -25.54 3.96 18.05
CA PRO A 41 -24.42 4.02 17.11
C PRO A 41 -23.96 2.67 16.57
N VAL A 42 -23.93 1.64 17.42
CA VAL A 42 -23.53 0.27 17.04
C VAL A 42 -24.55 -0.35 16.09
N SER A 43 -25.84 -0.18 16.38
CA SER A 43 -26.92 -0.70 15.51
C SER A 43 -26.90 -0.03 14.13
N HIS A 44 -26.58 1.27 14.08
CA HIS A 44 -26.39 1.99 12.83
C HIS A 44 -25.15 1.49 12.07
N ALA A 45 -24.02 1.31 12.76
CA ALA A 45 -22.80 0.76 12.16
C ALA A 45 -23.00 -0.66 11.60
N LEU A 46 -23.71 -1.53 12.32
CA LEU A 46 -24.06 -2.88 11.85
C LEU A 46 -24.96 -2.85 10.60
N ALA A 47 -25.89 -1.89 10.50
CA ALA A 47 -26.70 -1.70 9.30
C ALA A 47 -25.83 -1.32 8.09
N VAL A 48 -24.90 -0.38 8.26
CA VAL A 48 -23.95 0.02 7.21
C VAL A 48 -23.06 -1.15 6.77
N LEU A 49 -22.57 -1.97 7.72
CA LEU A 49 -21.78 -3.17 7.40
C LEU A 49 -22.60 -4.26 6.68
N ALA A 50 -23.90 -4.33 6.95
CA ALA A 50 -24.80 -5.22 6.22
C ALA A 50 -25.05 -4.74 4.78
N GLU A 51 -25.20 -3.43 4.57
CA GLU A 51 -25.29 -2.84 3.22
C GLU A 51 -24.01 -3.05 2.41
N ARG A 52 -22.84 -3.04 3.08
CA ARG A 52 -21.54 -3.38 2.48
C ARG A 52 -21.34 -4.88 2.22
N GLY A 53 -22.28 -5.72 2.63
CA GLY A 53 -22.25 -7.17 2.42
C GLY A 53 -21.31 -7.94 3.37
N TRP A 54 -20.78 -7.30 4.41
CA TRP A 54 -19.95 -7.99 5.42
C TRP A 54 -20.83 -8.82 6.36
N LEU A 55 -22.02 -8.30 6.65
CA LEU A 55 -23.00 -8.90 7.55
C LEU A 55 -24.29 -9.22 6.79
N ARG A 56 -25.00 -10.25 7.26
CA ARG A 56 -26.36 -10.56 6.84
C ARG A 56 -27.32 -10.23 7.97
N ARG A 57 -28.31 -9.39 7.67
CA ARG A 57 -29.41 -9.10 8.60
C ARG A 57 -30.45 -10.21 8.53
N GLN A 58 -30.82 -10.77 9.68
CA GLN A 58 -31.98 -11.65 9.81
C GLN A 58 -33.10 -10.93 10.56
N PRO A 59 -34.34 -10.90 10.02
CA PRO A 59 -35.48 -10.30 10.71
C PRO A 59 -35.65 -10.89 12.13
N HIS A 60 -35.83 -10.02 13.13
CA HIS A 60 -36.03 -10.39 14.54
C HIS A 60 -34.91 -11.22 15.21
N ARG A 61 -33.79 -11.48 14.52
CA ARG A 61 -32.65 -12.25 15.05
C ARG A 61 -31.32 -11.50 15.05
N GLY A 62 -31.23 -10.32 14.43
CA GLY A 62 -30.03 -9.48 14.47
C GLY A 62 -29.11 -9.64 13.26
N TYR A 63 -27.81 -9.46 13.46
CA TYR A 63 -26.80 -9.47 12.41
C TYR A 63 -25.88 -10.69 12.53
N TYR A 64 -25.57 -11.30 11.40
CA TYR A 64 -24.69 -12.47 11.31
C TYR A 64 -23.53 -12.15 10.37
N VAL A 65 -22.36 -12.71 10.65
CA VAL A 65 -21.20 -12.58 9.77
C VAL A 65 -21.48 -13.30 8.45
N ASP A 66 -21.45 -12.57 7.33
CA ASP A 66 -21.56 -13.18 6.01
C ASP A 66 -20.20 -13.28 5.35
N ARG A 67 -19.56 -12.18 4.93
CA ARG A 67 -18.25 -12.27 4.29
C ARG A 67 -17.36 -11.13 4.75
N LEU A 68 -16.51 -11.39 5.75
CA LEU A 68 -15.48 -10.43 6.15
C LEU A 68 -14.41 -10.33 5.06
N PRO A 69 -13.88 -9.12 4.78
CA PRO A 69 -12.76 -8.96 3.87
C PRO A 69 -11.50 -9.66 4.41
N GLU A 70 -10.68 -10.18 3.49
CA GLU A 70 -9.32 -10.58 3.84
C GLU A 70 -8.53 -9.34 4.30
N PRO A 71 -7.56 -9.43 5.24
CA PRO A 71 -6.90 -8.25 5.76
C PRO A 71 -6.07 -7.68 4.61
N GLY A 72 -6.47 -6.53 4.08
CA GLY A 72 -5.89 -5.92 2.88
C GLY A 72 -6.69 -6.09 1.58
N GLY A 73 -7.90 -6.64 1.61
CA GLY A 73 -8.79 -6.74 0.46
C GLY A 73 -10.07 -5.93 0.64
N ASP A 74 -10.10 -4.69 0.13
CA ASP A 74 -11.36 -3.96 0.03
C ASP A 74 -12.31 -4.66 -0.95
N THR A 75 -13.59 -4.54 -0.61
CA THR A 75 -14.75 -5.19 -1.19
C THR A 75 -14.77 -5.18 -2.73
N ARG A 76 -15.01 -6.36 -3.32
CA ARG A 76 -15.26 -6.59 -4.77
C ARG A 76 -14.07 -6.42 -5.73
N SER A 77 -12.85 -6.72 -5.28
CA SER A 77 -11.74 -6.99 -6.19
C SER A 77 -12.02 -8.27 -7.01
N VAL A 78 -12.34 -8.09 -8.30
CA VAL A 78 -11.93 -9.05 -9.33
C VAL A 78 -10.45 -9.24 -9.11
N SER A 79 -10.00 -10.47 -8.84
CA SER A 79 -8.59 -10.79 -8.65
C SER A 79 -7.73 -9.97 -9.60
N ALA A 80 -6.84 -9.12 -9.04
CA ALA A 80 -5.83 -8.47 -9.85
C ALA A 80 -5.15 -9.56 -10.69
N PRO A 81 -5.03 -9.38 -12.02
CA PRO A 81 -4.39 -10.38 -12.86
C PRO A 81 -2.99 -10.64 -12.30
N THR A 82 -2.72 -11.90 -11.98
CA THR A 82 -1.44 -12.39 -11.48
C THR A 82 -0.45 -12.37 -12.66
N GLY A 83 0.03 -11.18 -13.00
CA GLY A 83 0.98 -10.93 -14.10
C GLY A 83 2.28 -10.29 -13.58
N PRO A 84 3.44 -10.57 -14.21
CA PRO A 84 4.73 -10.10 -13.73
C PRO A 84 4.95 -8.60 -14.01
N VAL A 85 5.50 -7.90 -13.01
CA VAL A 85 6.35 -6.67 -13.04
C VAL A 85 6.11 -5.67 -14.21
N ASP A 86 4.89 -5.13 -14.33
CA ASP A 86 4.58 -3.80 -14.93
C ASP A 86 3.12 -3.36 -14.67
N ASP A 87 2.57 -3.77 -13.52
CA ASP A 87 1.14 -3.67 -13.19
C ASP A 87 0.68 -2.25 -12.84
N THR A 88 1.62 -1.31 -12.67
CA THR A 88 1.33 0.07 -12.28
C THR A 88 0.66 0.87 -13.41
N LEU A 89 0.89 0.53 -14.69
CA LEU A 89 0.35 1.25 -15.84
C LEU A 89 -1.06 0.78 -16.24
N GLN A 90 -1.55 -0.33 -15.68
CA GLN A 90 -2.85 -0.89 -16.03
C GLN A 90 -4.04 0.04 -15.74
N PRO A 91 -4.08 0.81 -14.64
CA PRO A 91 -5.11 1.82 -14.43
C PRO A 91 -5.19 2.82 -15.57
N LEU A 92 -4.04 3.28 -16.07
CA LEU A 92 -4.00 4.25 -17.17
C LEU A 92 -4.42 3.63 -18.51
N ARG A 93 -4.09 2.35 -18.75
CA ARG A 93 -4.59 1.59 -19.91
C ARG A 93 -6.10 1.38 -19.87
N MET A 94 -6.66 1.14 -18.68
CA MET A 94 -8.11 1.07 -18.48
C MET A 94 -8.76 2.42 -18.77
N CYS A 95 -8.20 3.53 -18.25
CA CYS A 95 -8.67 4.87 -18.59
C CYS A 95 -8.64 5.13 -20.10
N MET A 96 -7.59 4.72 -20.79
CA MET A 96 -7.48 4.83 -22.25
C MET A 96 -8.55 4.05 -23.01
N ALA A 97 -8.99 2.91 -22.49
CA ALA A 97 -10.06 2.13 -23.11
C ALA A 97 -11.45 2.73 -22.85
N VAL A 98 -11.68 3.23 -21.63
CA VAL A 98 -13.01 3.64 -21.16
C VAL A 98 -13.31 5.11 -21.45
N VAL A 99 -12.40 6.03 -21.13
CA VAL A 99 -12.68 7.47 -21.18
C VAL A 99 -12.98 7.95 -22.61
N PRO A 100 -12.17 7.63 -23.65
CA PRO A 100 -12.48 8.03 -25.01
C PRO A 100 -13.78 7.43 -25.55
N ALA A 101 -14.12 6.21 -25.14
CA ALA A 101 -15.37 5.55 -25.51
C ALA A 101 -16.57 6.27 -24.87
N ALA A 102 -16.47 6.66 -23.60
CA ALA A 102 -17.51 7.41 -22.91
C ALA A 102 -17.85 8.74 -23.61
N LEU A 103 -16.84 9.44 -24.15
CA LEU A 103 -17.04 10.68 -24.91
C LEU A 103 -17.85 10.49 -26.20
N LEU A 104 -17.88 9.28 -26.76
CA LEU A 104 -18.58 8.94 -28.01
C LEU A 104 -20.01 8.43 -27.78
N GLU A 105 -20.46 8.33 -26.53
CA GLU A 105 -21.81 7.84 -26.25
C GLU A 105 -22.89 8.73 -26.90
N PRO A 106 -23.98 8.14 -27.41
CA PRO A 106 -25.09 8.89 -27.96
C PRO A 106 -25.65 9.89 -26.93
N GLY A 107 -25.66 11.17 -27.29
CA GLY A 107 -26.17 12.22 -26.41
C GLY A 107 -25.20 12.66 -25.30
N TYR A 108 -23.92 12.26 -25.37
CA TYR A 108 -22.89 12.74 -24.46
C TYR A 108 -22.90 14.27 -24.38
N ARG A 109 -23.11 14.79 -23.18
CA ARG A 109 -23.00 16.22 -22.85
C ARG A 109 -22.53 16.39 -21.42
N ILE A 110 -21.47 17.17 -21.27
CA ILE A 110 -20.97 17.58 -19.96
C ILE A 110 -21.65 18.86 -19.51
N GLU A 111 -21.98 18.94 -18.23
CA GLU A 111 -22.65 20.11 -17.67
C GLU A 111 -21.70 21.33 -17.60
N PRO A 112 -22.13 22.56 -17.93
CA PRO A 112 -21.26 23.75 -17.89
C PRO A 112 -20.67 24.04 -16.50
N THR A 113 -21.37 23.67 -15.44
CA THR A 113 -20.93 23.75 -14.03
C THR A 113 -19.74 22.82 -13.78
N VAL A 114 -19.83 21.58 -14.25
CA VAL A 114 -18.76 20.57 -14.18
C VAL A 114 -17.56 21.02 -15.01
N MET A 115 -17.80 21.51 -16.24
CA MET A 115 -16.74 22.05 -17.11
C MET A 115 -15.92 23.13 -16.41
N ARG A 116 -16.60 24.10 -15.78
CA ARG A 116 -15.95 25.21 -15.06
C ARG A 116 -15.13 24.71 -13.87
N ARG A 117 -15.66 23.73 -13.12
CA ARG A 117 -14.95 23.08 -12.01
C ARG A 117 -13.69 22.38 -12.52
N LEU A 118 -13.77 21.58 -13.58
CA LEU A 118 -12.62 20.86 -14.14
C LEU A 118 -11.52 21.82 -14.61
N ARG A 119 -11.88 22.90 -15.32
CA ARG A 119 -10.92 23.95 -15.70
C ARG A 119 -10.22 24.55 -14.48
N GLN A 120 -10.96 24.87 -13.41
CA GLN A 120 -10.39 25.42 -12.19
C GLN A 120 -9.46 24.43 -11.46
N GLN A 121 -9.81 23.13 -11.47
CA GLN A 121 -8.97 22.07 -10.89
C GLN A 121 -7.65 21.93 -11.67
N GLU A 122 -7.70 21.89 -12.99
CA GLU A 122 -6.53 21.83 -13.87
C GLU A 122 -5.58 23.03 -13.66
N SER A 123 -6.12 24.25 -13.56
CA SER A 123 -5.31 25.45 -13.31
C SER A 123 -4.63 25.46 -11.92
N ARG A 124 -5.16 24.73 -10.94
CA ARG A 124 -4.62 24.64 -9.58
C ARG A 124 -3.62 23.50 -9.38
N MET A 125 -3.50 22.60 -10.34
CA MET A 125 -2.61 21.42 -10.28
C MET A 125 -1.15 21.77 -9.96
N HIS A 126 -0.68 22.96 -10.37
CA HIS A 126 0.72 23.39 -10.22
C HIS A 126 1.12 23.63 -8.76
N ALA A 127 0.16 23.94 -7.89
CA ALA A 127 0.42 24.27 -6.49
C ALA A 127 0.39 23.06 -5.55
N LEU A 128 0.11 21.86 -6.06
CA LEU A 128 -0.20 20.68 -5.25
C LEU A 128 0.95 19.67 -5.24
N HIS A 129 0.99 18.83 -4.21
CA HIS A 129 1.92 17.71 -4.07
C HIS A 129 1.45 16.48 -4.89
N ASP A 130 2.36 15.56 -5.20
CA ASP A 130 2.16 14.46 -6.16
C ASP A 130 0.89 13.61 -5.92
N ALA A 131 0.62 13.20 -4.66
CA ALA A 131 -0.57 12.41 -4.33
C ALA A 131 -1.89 13.18 -4.58
N ALA A 132 -1.90 14.48 -4.28
CA ALA A 132 -3.06 15.33 -4.52
C ALA A 132 -3.30 15.58 -6.02
N ARG A 133 -2.22 15.68 -6.83
CA ARG A 133 -2.32 15.78 -8.29
C ARG A 133 -2.92 14.51 -8.90
N ALA A 134 -2.47 13.34 -8.46
CA ALA A 134 -2.98 12.05 -8.94
C ALA A 134 -4.47 11.88 -8.65
N GLN A 135 -4.95 12.33 -7.48
CA GLN A 135 -6.37 12.30 -7.16
C GLN A 135 -7.19 13.24 -8.06
N LEU A 136 -6.71 14.47 -8.28
CA LEU A 136 -7.41 15.41 -9.16
C LEU A 136 -7.49 14.92 -10.61
N GLU A 137 -6.45 14.27 -11.08
CA GLU A 137 -6.44 13.66 -12.41
C GLU A 137 -7.45 12.50 -12.52
N LEU A 138 -7.55 11.65 -11.49
CA LEU A 138 -8.58 10.61 -11.45
C LEU A 138 -9.98 11.23 -11.43
N ASP A 139 -10.21 12.26 -10.61
CA ASP A 139 -11.49 12.98 -10.53
C ASP A 139 -11.88 13.58 -11.88
N PHE A 140 -10.90 14.06 -12.66
CA PHE A 140 -11.12 14.55 -14.02
C PHE A 140 -11.66 13.44 -14.93
N TYR A 141 -11.02 12.28 -14.98
CA TYR A 141 -11.48 11.15 -15.82
C TYR A 141 -12.85 10.63 -15.39
N VAL A 142 -13.08 10.54 -14.08
CA VAL A 142 -14.39 10.17 -13.54
C VAL A 142 -15.47 11.14 -13.99
N ALA A 143 -15.24 12.45 -13.88
CA ALA A 143 -16.21 13.46 -14.29
C ALA A 143 -16.56 13.38 -15.79
N LEU A 144 -15.57 13.11 -16.65
CA LEU A 144 -15.81 12.86 -18.08
C LEU A 144 -16.68 11.62 -18.29
N THR A 145 -16.38 10.51 -17.61
CA THR A 145 -17.17 9.28 -17.77
C THR A 145 -18.60 9.39 -17.20
N GLU A 146 -18.82 10.20 -16.17
CA GLU A 146 -20.15 10.43 -15.61
C GLU A 146 -21.06 11.23 -16.55
N ALA A 147 -20.48 12.15 -17.33
CA ALA A 147 -21.23 12.91 -18.33
C ALA A 147 -21.82 12.02 -19.44
N ALA A 148 -21.28 10.82 -19.64
CA ALA A 148 -21.83 9.83 -20.56
C ALA A 148 -23.13 9.18 -20.05
N ARG A 149 -23.51 9.39 -18.78
CA ARG A 149 -24.70 8.82 -18.13
C ARG A 149 -24.76 7.28 -18.18
N ASN A 150 -23.61 6.65 -18.34
CA ASN A 150 -23.44 5.21 -18.26
C ASN A 150 -22.70 4.88 -16.95
N PRO A 151 -23.38 4.34 -15.94
CA PRO A 151 -22.78 4.09 -14.63
C PRO A 151 -21.65 3.06 -14.69
N TYR A 152 -21.61 2.19 -15.70
CA TYR A 152 -20.52 1.22 -15.86
C TYR A 152 -19.19 1.88 -16.20
N PHE A 153 -19.20 3.00 -16.95
CA PHE A 153 -17.95 3.72 -17.27
C PHE A 153 -17.38 4.41 -16.04
N SER A 154 -18.20 5.16 -15.29
CA SER A 154 -17.72 5.85 -14.09
C SER A 154 -17.31 4.87 -12.99
N ASP A 155 -18.06 3.79 -12.78
CA ASP A 155 -17.68 2.74 -11.82
C ASP A 155 -16.36 2.06 -12.20
N ALA A 156 -16.13 1.79 -13.49
CA ALA A 156 -14.89 1.14 -13.94
C ALA A 156 -13.66 1.98 -13.58
N ILE A 157 -13.75 3.30 -13.69
CA ILE A 157 -12.65 4.21 -13.36
C ILE A 157 -12.54 4.43 -11.84
N ARG A 158 -13.67 4.61 -11.13
CA ARG A 158 -13.69 4.81 -9.66
C ARG A 158 -13.08 3.66 -8.88
N ARG A 159 -13.15 2.43 -9.42
CA ARG A 159 -12.61 1.21 -8.79
C ARG A 159 -11.13 0.99 -9.06
N LEU A 160 -10.52 1.79 -9.92
CA LEU A 160 -9.09 1.67 -10.17
C LEU A 160 -8.32 1.99 -8.88
N PRO A 161 -7.30 1.19 -8.52
CA PRO A 161 -6.39 1.60 -7.47
C PRO A 161 -5.80 2.95 -7.88
N GLN A 162 -5.73 3.90 -6.93
CA GLN A 162 -5.24 5.23 -7.24
C GLN A 162 -3.93 5.13 -8.03
N PRO A 163 -3.75 5.89 -9.12
CA PRO A 163 -2.52 5.86 -9.91
C PRO A 163 -1.30 6.44 -9.17
N CYS A 164 -1.38 6.61 -7.85
CA CYS A 164 -0.39 7.17 -6.93
C CYS A 164 0.97 6.46 -6.89
N GLY A 165 1.21 5.42 -7.70
CA GLY A 165 2.49 4.73 -7.76
C GLY A 165 3.45 5.17 -8.87
N LEU A 166 2.99 5.91 -9.90
CA LEU A 166 3.80 6.17 -11.11
C LEU A 166 4.23 7.62 -11.29
N ARG A 167 3.44 8.57 -10.79
CA ARG A 167 3.70 10.01 -10.98
C ARG A 167 4.35 10.66 -9.76
N SER A 168 5.31 9.97 -9.16
CA SER A 168 6.13 10.60 -8.13
C SER A 168 7.54 10.88 -8.65
N VAL A 169 7.94 12.13 -8.43
CA VAL A 169 9.30 12.69 -8.38
C VAL A 169 9.79 13.53 -9.59
N LYS A 170 9.54 13.23 -10.89
CA LYS A 170 10.13 14.05 -11.99
C LYS A 170 9.37 14.12 -13.33
N ASP A 171 8.04 14.13 -13.33
CA ASP A 171 7.31 14.31 -14.60
C ASP A 171 7.58 15.71 -15.18
N THR A 172 8.45 15.81 -16.19
CA THR A 172 8.86 17.10 -16.79
C THR A 172 7.79 17.62 -17.77
N HIS A 173 6.86 16.75 -18.18
CA HIS A 173 5.83 17.02 -19.19
C HIS A 173 4.45 17.33 -18.58
N TRP A 174 4.36 17.51 -17.26
CA TRP A 174 3.08 17.79 -16.59
C TRP A 174 2.33 18.99 -17.18
N ARG A 175 3.05 20.03 -17.66
CA ARG A 175 2.47 21.23 -18.30
C ARG A 175 1.75 20.90 -19.60
N GLU A 176 2.39 20.06 -20.41
CA GLU A 176 1.85 19.61 -21.69
C GLU A 176 0.58 18.79 -21.46
N HIS A 177 0.59 17.91 -20.47
CA HIS A 177 -0.58 17.12 -20.06
C HIS A 177 -1.76 17.97 -19.61
N VAL A 178 -1.52 19.00 -18.79
CA VAL A 178 -2.56 19.98 -18.40
C VAL A 178 -3.10 20.71 -19.64
N GLY A 179 -2.22 21.17 -20.54
CA GLY A 179 -2.62 21.83 -21.78
C GLY A 179 -3.50 20.96 -22.67
N GLN A 180 -3.15 19.68 -22.82
CA GLN A 180 -3.95 18.70 -23.56
C GLN A 180 -5.34 18.49 -22.93
N ARG A 181 -5.42 18.35 -21.60
CA ARG A 181 -6.72 18.19 -20.91
C ARG A 181 -7.59 19.44 -21.01
N LEU A 182 -7.01 20.64 -20.94
CA LEU A 182 -7.74 21.89 -21.19
C LEU A 182 -8.27 21.98 -22.63
N ALA A 183 -7.47 21.58 -23.63
CA ALA A 183 -7.91 21.54 -25.02
C ALA A 183 -9.04 20.53 -25.26
N VAL A 184 -9.06 19.41 -24.51
CA VAL A 184 -10.22 18.49 -24.53
C VAL A 184 -11.48 19.18 -24.01
N LEU A 185 -11.38 19.93 -22.91
CA LEU A 185 -12.52 20.68 -22.38
C LEU A 185 -13.03 21.72 -23.39
N ASP A 186 -12.13 22.39 -24.12
CA ASP A 186 -12.51 23.31 -25.21
C ASP A 186 -13.29 22.59 -26.33
N LEU A 187 -12.85 21.40 -26.76
CA LEU A 187 -13.54 20.62 -27.78
C LEU A 187 -14.93 20.16 -27.32
N LEU A 188 -15.05 19.73 -26.06
CA LEU A 188 -16.31 19.30 -25.48
C LEU A 188 -17.31 20.45 -25.32
N GLU A 189 -16.84 21.66 -25.05
CA GLU A 189 -17.69 22.86 -24.97
C GLU A 189 -18.35 23.18 -26.33
N HIS A 190 -17.66 22.92 -27.43
CA HIS A 190 -18.19 23.08 -28.79
C HIS A 190 -18.96 21.86 -29.30
N GLY A 191 -19.08 20.79 -28.49
CA GLY A 191 -19.75 19.54 -28.87
C GLY A 191 -18.95 18.66 -29.83
N TYR A 192 -17.65 18.93 -30.02
CA TYR A 192 -16.76 18.13 -30.86
C TYR A 192 -16.25 16.87 -30.14
N ASN A 193 -17.19 16.02 -29.75
CA ASN A 193 -16.95 14.80 -28.96
C ASN A 193 -15.96 13.84 -29.63
N GLU A 194 -16.03 13.67 -30.94
CA GLU A 194 -15.09 12.81 -31.67
C GLU A 194 -13.65 13.35 -31.63
N ALA A 195 -13.49 14.66 -31.79
CA ALA A 195 -12.18 15.29 -31.73
C ALA A 195 -11.61 15.19 -30.30
N ALA A 196 -12.45 15.42 -29.29
CA ALA A 196 -12.11 15.26 -27.89
C ALA A 196 -11.67 13.82 -27.57
N SER A 197 -12.39 12.81 -28.08
CA SER A 197 -12.04 11.40 -27.94
C SER A 197 -10.68 11.05 -28.54
N ARG A 198 -10.40 11.53 -29.76
CA ARG A 198 -9.10 11.35 -30.42
C ARG A 198 -7.96 12.02 -29.62
N LEU A 199 -8.17 13.25 -29.16
CA LEU A 199 -7.18 13.97 -28.37
C LEU A 199 -6.91 13.27 -27.03
N MET A 200 -7.95 12.79 -26.36
CA MET A 200 -7.83 12.03 -25.11
C MET A 200 -7.07 10.71 -25.31
N THR A 201 -7.33 10.01 -26.41
CA THR A 201 -6.57 8.81 -26.78
C THR A 201 -5.08 9.11 -26.99
N SER A 202 -4.77 10.21 -27.68
CA SER A 202 -3.39 10.67 -27.87
C SER A 202 -2.71 11.03 -26.56
N HIS A 203 -3.43 11.72 -25.67
CA HIS A 203 -2.97 12.07 -24.33
C HIS A 203 -2.54 10.84 -23.52
N PHE A 204 -3.40 9.81 -23.47
CA PHE A 204 -3.08 8.57 -22.77
C PHE A 204 -1.89 7.84 -23.38
N ARG A 205 -1.81 7.75 -24.72
CA ARG A 205 -0.69 7.08 -25.40
C ARG A 205 0.64 7.77 -25.11
N SER A 206 0.67 9.11 -25.18
CA SER A 206 1.86 9.90 -24.86
C SER A 206 2.28 9.71 -23.40
N THR A 207 1.30 9.72 -22.48
CA THR A 207 1.56 9.53 -21.04
C THR A 207 2.09 8.12 -20.75
N LEU A 208 1.49 7.09 -21.35
CA LEU A 208 1.94 5.71 -21.21
C LEU A 208 3.38 5.52 -21.74
N SER A 209 3.72 6.11 -22.89
CA SER A 209 5.08 6.05 -23.44
C SER A 209 6.10 6.70 -22.50
N GLY A 210 5.82 7.94 -22.06
CA GLY A 210 6.73 8.67 -21.18
C GLY A 210 6.94 7.96 -19.83
N LEU A 211 5.90 7.36 -19.25
CA LEU A 211 6.02 6.60 -18.02
C LEU A 211 6.77 5.27 -18.21
N ALA A 212 6.61 4.59 -19.35
CA ALA A 212 7.35 3.37 -19.65
C ALA A 212 8.86 3.65 -19.79
N GLU A 213 9.22 4.73 -20.48
CA GLU A 213 10.61 5.20 -20.62
C GLU A 213 11.23 5.56 -19.26
N GLN A 214 10.48 6.26 -18.40
CA GLN A 214 10.92 6.59 -17.04
C GLN A 214 11.10 5.35 -16.15
N SER A 215 10.24 4.34 -16.28
CA SER A 215 10.37 3.07 -15.54
C SER A 215 11.61 2.29 -16.00
N GLN A 216 11.88 2.24 -17.30
CA GLN A 216 13.08 1.59 -17.84
C GLN A 216 14.36 2.31 -17.40
N ALA A 217 14.39 3.65 -17.49
CA ALA A 217 15.52 4.45 -17.04
C ALA A 217 15.78 4.28 -15.52
N SER A 218 14.72 4.29 -14.71
CA SER A 218 14.82 4.05 -13.27
C SER A 218 15.34 2.64 -12.96
N ARG A 219 14.88 1.60 -13.67
CA ARG A 219 15.38 0.22 -13.51
C ARG A 219 16.85 0.07 -13.92
N GLN A 220 17.29 0.79 -14.95
CA GLN A 220 18.68 0.76 -15.39
C GLN A 220 19.60 1.44 -14.37
N VAL A 221 19.21 2.61 -13.86
CA VAL A 221 19.94 3.31 -12.79
C VAL A 221 19.92 2.51 -11.48
N GLU A 222 18.80 1.91 -11.10
CA GLU A 222 18.72 1.03 -9.93
C GLU A 222 19.53 -0.26 -10.11
N GLY A 223 19.55 -0.86 -11.31
CA GLY A 223 20.37 -2.03 -11.62
C GLY A 223 21.87 -1.74 -11.53
N GLU A 224 22.30 -0.58 -12.03
CA GLU A 224 23.69 -0.11 -11.93
C GLU A 224 24.07 0.25 -10.48
N ASN A 225 23.16 0.87 -9.71
CA ASN A 225 23.43 1.27 -8.33
C ASN A 225 23.31 0.09 -7.33
N LYS A 226 22.50 -0.92 -7.62
CA LYS A 226 22.36 -2.15 -6.80
C LYS A 226 23.58 -3.07 -6.91
N MET A 227 24.42 -2.91 -7.93
CA MET A 227 25.71 -3.59 -8.06
C MET A 227 26.87 -2.89 -7.32
N LYS A 228 26.68 -1.66 -6.83
CA LYS A 228 27.62 -0.99 -5.92
C LYS A 228 26.97 -0.82 -4.56
N LEU A 229 27.07 -1.85 -3.72
CA LEU A 229 26.75 -1.71 -2.31
C LEU A 229 27.62 -0.60 -1.72
N ASP A 230 27.01 0.51 -1.28
CA ASP A 230 27.73 1.66 -0.72
C ASP A 230 28.65 1.19 0.41
N ASP A 231 29.95 1.49 0.32
CA ASP A 231 30.96 1.07 1.29
C ASP A 231 30.60 1.56 2.71
N LYS A 232 29.85 2.65 2.82
CA LYS A 232 29.29 3.12 4.10
C LYS A 232 28.29 2.15 4.72
N ILE A 233 27.43 1.54 3.90
CA ILE A 233 26.45 0.53 4.37
C ILE A 233 27.19 -0.73 4.81
N ARG A 234 28.20 -1.17 4.04
CA ARG A 234 29.06 -2.31 4.41
C ARG A 234 29.75 -2.08 5.74
N ALA A 235 30.46 -0.95 5.88
CA ALA A 235 31.15 -0.58 7.11
C ALA A 235 30.22 -0.48 8.32
N ALA A 236 28.95 -0.15 8.11
CA ALA A 236 27.98 -0.08 9.19
C ALA A 236 27.70 -1.46 9.81
N PHE A 237 27.74 -2.56 9.05
CA PHE A 237 27.42 -3.90 9.55
C PHE A 237 28.66 -4.74 9.92
N LEU A 238 29.86 -4.29 9.55
CA LEU A 238 31.07 -5.10 9.64
C LEU A 238 32.04 -4.52 10.66
N VAL A 239 32.38 -5.32 11.65
CA VAL A 239 33.53 -5.06 12.53
C VAL A 239 34.70 -5.88 12.00
N GLU A 240 35.78 -5.22 11.58
CA GLU A 240 36.96 -5.86 10.97
C GLU A 240 36.65 -6.75 9.74
N GLY A 241 35.60 -6.42 8.99
CA GLY A 241 35.19 -7.17 7.80
C GLY A 241 34.40 -8.46 8.09
N ARG A 242 34.03 -8.69 9.36
CA ARG A 242 33.22 -9.83 9.79
C ARG A 242 31.81 -9.39 10.18
N LEU A 243 30.84 -10.27 9.91
CA LEU A 243 29.47 -10.14 10.36
C LEU A 243 29.21 -11.20 11.45
N ARG A 244 28.93 -10.77 12.67
CA ARG A 244 28.56 -11.65 13.79
C ARG A 244 27.04 -11.75 13.89
N ALA A 245 26.51 -12.93 13.59
CA ALA A 245 25.08 -13.20 13.66
C ALA A 245 24.73 -13.97 14.94
N SER A 246 23.83 -13.39 15.74
CA SER A 246 23.26 -14.01 16.94
C SER A 246 22.22 -15.06 16.56
N ILE A 247 22.46 -16.33 16.93
CA ILE A 247 21.63 -17.48 16.60
C ILE A 247 21.04 -18.11 17.86
N ASN A 248 19.73 -17.97 18.03
CA ASN A 248 18.98 -18.57 19.13
C ASN A 248 18.54 -20.00 18.79
N VAL A 249 19.20 -21.01 19.36
CA VAL A 249 18.81 -22.43 19.21
C VAL A 249 17.71 -22.89 20.17
N GLY A 250 17.33 -22.05 21.15
CA GLY A 250 16.18 -22.29 22.02
C GLY A 250 14.84 -22.14 21.29
N ASN A 251 14.84 -21.56 20.08
CA ASN A 251 13.69 -21.55 19.19
C ASN A 251 13.90 -22.55 18.03
N PRO A 252 13.36 -23.78 18.14
CA PRO A 252 13.61 -24.85 17.16
C PRO A 252 12.98 -24.61 15.77
N ILE A 253 12.14 -23.57 15.63
CA ILE A 253 11.60 -23.09 14.36
C ILE A 253 12.67 -22.29 13.60
N LEU A 254 13.49 -21.52 14.33
CA LEU A 254 14.46 -20.59 13.77
C LEU A 254 15.84 -21.21 13.60
N ALA A 255 16.31 -21.97 14.58
CA ALA A 255 17.60 -22.65 14.53
C ALA A 255 17.63 -23.89 15.44
N ARG A 256 18.50 -24.83 15.09
CA ARG A 256 18.79 -26.05 15.86
C ARG A 256 20.30 -26.21 15.97
N ARG A 257 20.76 -26.74 17.09
CA ARG A 257 22.18 -27.07 17.29
C ARG A 257 22.55 -28.31 16.46
N GLN A 258 23.72 -28.30 15.85
CA GLN A 258 24.31 -29.43 15.14
C GLN A 258 25.32 -30.16 16.04
N GLU A 259 25.50 -31.47 15.80
CA GLU A 259 26.39 -32.34 16.58
C GLU A 259 27.86 -31.92 16.52
N GLN A 260 28.28 -31.20 15.46
CA GLN A 260 29.65 -30.69 15.29
C GLN A 260 29.88 -29.30 15.92
N GLY A 261 28.99 -28.84 16.80
CA GLY A 261 29.15 -27.55 17.51
C GLY A 261 28.60 -26.32 16.76
N GLY A 262 28.02 -26.50 15.58
CA GLY A 262 27.38 -25.43 14.78
C GLY A 262 25.88 -25.28 15.03
N ALA A 263 25.23 -24.41 14.24
CA ALA A 263 23.78 -24.26 14.19
C ALA A 263 23.28 -24.34 12.73
N ALA A 264 22.06 -24.82 12.55
CA ALA A 264 21.37 -24.85 11.26
C ALA A 264 19.90 -24.45 11.41
N GLY A 265 19.31 -23.91 10.35
CA GLY A 265 17.92 -23.47 10.31
C GLY A 265 17.76 -22.12 9.61
N VAL A 266 16.53 -21.61 9.61
CA VAL A 266 16.15 -20.41 8.86
C VAL A 266 17.01 -19.21 9.22
N SER A 267 17.30 -18.98 10.50
CA SER A 267 18.14 -17.84 10.93
C SER A 267 19.58 -17.95 10.46
N VAL A 268 20.11 -19.17 10.32
CA VAL A 268 21.47 -19.40 9.82
C VAL A 268 21.55 -19.19 8.32
N ASP A 269 20.54 -19.67 7.58
CA ASP A 269 20.48 -19.48 6.13
C ASP A 269 20.33 -18.00 5.77
N LEU A 270 19.49 -17.26 6.52
CA LEU A 270 19.36 -15.82 6.38
C LEU A 270 20.67 -15.08 6.69
N ALA A 271 21.38 -15.47 7.75
CA ALA A 271 22.68 -14.90 8.09
C ALA A 271 23.72 -15.13 6.98
N ARG A 272 23.75 -16.33 6.38
CA ARG A 272 24.65 -16.68 5.27
C ARG A 272 24.36 -15.88 4.02
N GLU A 273 23.10 -15.77 3.61
CA GLU A 273 22.73 -14.97 2.44
C GLU A 273 23.03 -13.48 2.65
N PHE A 274 22.81 -12.97 3.85
CA PHE A 274 23.14 -11.58 4.17
C PHE A 274 24.66 -11.32 4.17
N ALA A 275 25.47 -12.23 4.72
CA ALA A 275 26.93 -12.13 4.67
C ALA A 275 27.48 -12.19 3.23
N LYS A 276 26.94 -13.09 2.39
CA LYS A 276 27.28 -13.14 0.95
C LYS A 276 26.96 -11.82 0.26
N TRP A 277 25.80 -11.25 0.54
CA TRP A 277 25.40 -9.96 -0.03
C TRP A 277 26.32 -8.81 0.41
N LEU A 278 26.77 -8.81 1.68
CA LEU A 278 27.74 -7.86 2.21
C LEU A 278 29.19 -8.12 1.76
N GLN A 279 29.46 -9.28 1.14
CA GLN A 279 30.79 -9.79 0.83
C GLN A 279 31.70 -9.81 2.07
N ALA A 280 31.21 -10.45 3.13
CA ALA A 280 31.88 -10.51 4.43
C ALA A 280 31.94 -11.94 4.97
N ASP A 281 32.91 -12.18 5.86
CA ASP A 281 32.99 -13.43 6.60
C ASP A 281 31.89 -13.48 7.67
N LEU A 282 31.21 -14.62 7.80
CA LEU A 282 30.14 -14.82 8.76
C LEU A 282 30.63 -15.57 9.99
N GLU A 283 30.39 -15.00 11.16
CA GLU A 283 30.56 -15.66 12.45
C GLU A 283 29.18 -15.91 13.09
N LEU A 284 28.90 -17.17 13.43
CA LEU A 284 27.65 -17.54 14.10
C LEU A 284 27.86 -17.60 15.61
N VAL A 285 27.24 -16.69 16.35
CA VAL A 285 27.28 -16.65 17.81
C VAL A 285 26.02 -17.33 18.36
N VAL A 286 26.17 -18.55 18.87
CA VAL A 286 25.04 -19.42 19.21
C VAL A 286 24.64 -19.28 20.68
N PHE A 287 23.38 -18.95 20.94
CA PHE A 287 22.81 -18.77 22.28
C PHE A 287 21.70 -19.78 22.57
N ALA A 288 21.59 -20.17 23.84
CA ALA A 288 20.61 -21.16 24.29
C ALA A 288 19.21 -20.56 24.43
N SER A 289 19.11 -19.27 24.78
CA SER A 289 17.84 -18.58 25.01
C SER A 289 17.66 -17.32 24.17
N ALA A 290 16.40 -16.93 23.96
CA ALA A 290 16.05 -15.69 23.25
C ALA A 290 16.44 -14.43 24.02
N GLY A 291 16.62 -14.50 25.35
CA GLY A 291 17.11 -13.38 26.16
C GLY A 291 18.56 -13.09 25.84
N GLU A 292 19.43 -14.08 26.08
CA GLU A 292 20.87 -13.99 25.81
C GLU A 292 21.18 -13.54 24.38
N SER A 293 20.44 -14.08 23.40
CA SER A 293 20.64 -13.77 21.99
C SER A 293 20.31 -12.31 21.65
N VAL A 294 19.29 -11.72 22.29
CA VAL A 294 18.93 -10.31 22.11
C VAL A 294 19.90 -9.41 22.87
N ASP A 295 20.24 -9.77 24.11
CA ASP A 295 21.17 -9.02 24.95
C ASP A 295 22.55 -8.92 24.29
N ALA A 296 22.98 -9.99 23.60
CA ALA A 296 24.22 -9.98 22.82
C ALA A 296 24.20 -8.97 21.65
N VAL A 297 23.04 -8.78 20.99
CA VAL A 297 22.90 -7.76 19.94
C VAL A 297 22.83 -6.37 20.56
N ALA A 298 22.08 -6.20 21.66
CA ALA A 298 21.99 -4.93 22.37
C ALA A 298 23.35 -4.46 22.93
N ALA A 299 24.19 -5.40 23.37
CA ALA A 299 25.53 -5.16 23.88
C ALA A 299 26.63 -5.13 22.81
N GLU A 300 26.27 -5.14 21.52
CA GLU A 300 27.22 -5.11 20.38
C GLU A 300 28.22 -6.30 20.33
N ASN A 301 27.91 -7.38 21.05
CA ASN A 301 28.63 -8.66 20.96
C ASN A 301 28.22 -9.47 19.72
N ALA A 302 27.10 -9.10 19.10
CA ALA A 302 26.67 -9.56 17.78
C ALA A 302 26.12 -8.37 16.98
N ASP A 303 26.34 -8.36 15.67
CA ASP A 303 25.98 -7.23 14.80
C ASP A 303 24.51 -7.33 14.36
N ILE A 304 24.02 -8.55 14.18
CA ILE A 304 22.62 -8.83 13.81
C ILE A 304 22.02 -10.01 14.56
N GLY A 305 20.69 -10.08 14.61
CA GLY A 305 19.96 -11.27 15.08
C GLY A 305 18.56 -11.39 14.49
N PHE A 306 17.97 -12.58 14.60
CA PHE A 306 16.65 -12.92 14.04
C PHE A 306 15.71 -13.37 15.16
N PHE A 307 14.78 -12.49 15.54
CA PHE A 307 13.93 -12.70 16.71
C PHE A 307 12.47 -12.35 16.43
N ALA A 308 11.59 -12.83 17.30
CA ALA A 308 10.23 -12.31 17.36
C ALA A 308 10.25 -10.86 17.88
N ILE A 309 9.37 -10.01 17.35
CA ILE A 309 9.29 -8.61 17.79
C ILE A 309 8.74 -8.56 19.22
N ASP A 310 9.57 -8.11 20.16
CA ASP A 310 9.20 -7.87 21.56
C ASP A 310 9.20 -6.35 21.84
N PRO A 311 8.05 -5.76 22.20
CA PRO A 311 7.93 -4.32 22.47
C PRO A 311 8.90 -3.79 23.53
N LYS A 312 9.24 -4.59 24.56
CA LYS A 312 10.15 -4.16 25.63
C LYS A 312 11.60 -4.08 25.17
N ARG A 313 11.96 -4.89 24.17
CA ARG A 313 13.35 -5.00 23.66
C ARG A 313 13.59 -4.09 22.46
N ALA A 314 12.53 -3.62 21.80
CA ALA A 314 12.59 -2.65 20.70
C ALA A 314 13.15 -1.27 21.11
N GLU A 315 13.28 -0.99 22.41
CA GLU A 315 13.92 0.23 22.92
C GLU A 315 15.45 0.22 22.75
N GLN A 316 16.07 -0.97 22.65
CA GLN A 316 17.54 -1.15 22.62
C GLN A 316 18.07 -1.66 21.28
N ILE A 317 17.19 -2.24 20.45
CA ILE A 317 17.54 -2.80 19.14
C ILE A 317 16.54 -2.38 18.07
N ALA A 318 17.05 -1.99 16.91
CA ALA A 318 16.21 -1.60 15.77
C ALA A 318 15.75 -2.84 15.01
N PHE A 319 14.44 -2.99 14.77
CA PHE A 319 13.86 -4.10 13.99
C PHE A 319 13.50 -3.67 12.56
N THR A 320 13.74 -4.54 11.58
CA THR A 320 13.12 -4.41 10.25
C THR A 320 11.64 -4.75 10.29
N PRO A 321 10.85 -4.36 9.26
CA PRO A 321 9.54 -4.97 9.03
C PRO A 321 9.63 -6.51 8.99
N PRO A 322 8.56 -7.22 9.36
CA PRO A 322 8.62 -8.67 9.50
C PRO A 322 8.86 -9.38 8.16
N LEU A 323 9.77 -10.35 8.16
CA LEU A 323 10.23 -11.03 6.93
C LEU A 323 9.18 -12.00 6.34
N ARG A 324 8.14 -12.36 7.13
CA ARG A 324 6.89 -13.03 6.71
C ARG A 324 5.76 -12.57 7.64
N HIS A 325 4.50 -12.86 7.31
CA HIS A 325 3.32 -12.56 8.16
C HIS A 325 3.33 -13.18 9.59
N HIS A 326 4.39 -13.90 9.98
CA HIS A 326 4.68 -14.22 11.38
C HIS A 326 5.69 -13.21 11.93
N ARG A 327 5.34 -12.53 13.02
CA ARG A 327 6.04 -11.40 13.67
C ARG A 327 7.53 -11.66 14.00
N GLY A 328 8.42 -11.71 13.02
CA GLY A 328 9.87 -11.80 13.20
C GLY A 328 10.62 -10.86 12.26
N GLY A 329 11.59 -10.11 12.79
CA GLY A 329 12.38 -9.11 12.07
C GLY A 329 13.89 -9.30 12.27
N LEU A 330 14.69 -8.66 11.41
CA LEU A 330 16.14 -8.54 11.58
C LEU A 330 16.42 -7.40 12.56
N SER A 331 17.29 -7.63 13.54
CA SER A 331 17.65 -6.65 14.57
C SER A 331 19.10 -6.19 14.48
N ARG A 332 19.39 -4.93 14.80
CA ARG A 332 20.76 -4.36 14.87
C ARG A 332 20.95 -3.45 16.10
N ALA A 333 22.16 -3.41 16.64
CA ALA A 333 22.59 -2.48 17.68
C ALA A 333 22.70 -1.02 17.21
N GLY A 334 22.28 -0.06 18.04
CA GLY A 334 22.62 1.37 17.88
C GLY A 334 21.87 2.19 16.82
N GLY A 335 20.75 1.70 16.28
CA GLY A 335 19.92 2.48 15.35
C GLY A 335 18.95 3.41 16.09
N LEU A 336 19.21 4.72 16.12
CA LEU A 336 18.19 5.72 16.49
C LEU A 336 16.92 5.46 15.68
N ALA A 337 15.80 5.19 16.37
CA ALA A 337 14.48 5.18 15.79
C ALA A 337 14.16 6.58 15.27
N SER A 338 14.50 6.88 14.00
CA SER A 338 14.03 8.09 13.34
C SER A 338 12.55 7.90 12.97
N HIS A 339 11.68 7.99 13.98
CA HIS A 339 10.30 8.37 13.76
C HIS A 339 10.28 9.84 13.31
N GLY A 340 10.18 10.04 12.00
CA GLY A 340 9.91 11.34 11.42
C GLY A 340 8.43 11.73 11.62
N THR A 341 8.04 12.02 12.86
CA THR A 341 6.86 12.87 13.11
C THR A 341 7.28 14.33 12.91
N GLY A 342 7.21 14.80 11.67
CA GLY A 342 7.39 16.21 11.34
C GLY A 342 6.09 16.99 11.52
N GLY A 343 5.78 17.37 12.76
CA GLY A 343 4.79 18.39 13.07
C GLY A 343 5.47 19.65 13.59
N GLY A 344 5.20 20.79 12.94
CA GLY A 344 5.37 22.13 13.50
C GLY A 344 6.40 23.04 12.82
N ARG A 345 5.95 23.87 11.88
CA ARG A 345 5.64 25.29 12.12
C ARG A 345 4.85 25.89 10.97
#